data_AF-A0A2K3LJV6-F1
#
_entry.id   AF-A0A2K3LJV6-F1
#
_cell.length_a   1.000
_cell.length_b   1.000
_cell.length_c   1.000
_cell.angle_alpha   90.00
_cell.angle_beta   90.00
_cell.angle_gamma   90.00
#
_symmetry.space_group_name_H-M   'P 1'
#
loop_
_entity.id
_entity.type
_entity.pdbx_description
1 polymer ?
#
loop_
_entity_poly.entity_id
_entity_poly.type
_entity_poly.pdbx_seq_one_letter_code
_entity_poly.pdbx_strand_id
1 'polypeptide(L)'
;MRRPPLSNNFIATMANRITNLGFPTNIFDFQTYVLSGYLDKNFASLLRLLSPYNDDQKLEKVLLLGVKLNFFNSFANCQPNEFYTFMKHLRTPAGQGELKKIAVQERLEKRAAARGFTVHEMAYVALAEIPVSDFLKPKHEIRRKLCEEIIAEYQKNQLKIAQLAHPTLDCAEGDRSGTLAVEENVQGSGVLDCAEDDQSGTLAVEKVQGGGGPDYTGV
;
A
#
# COMPACT_ATOMS: atom_id res chain seq x y z
N MET A 1 17.14 -5.20 4.41
CA MET A 1 17.73 -3.85 4.61
C MET A 1 18.96 -3.98 5.49
N ARG A 2 20.15 -3.57 5.01
CA ARG A 2 21.39 -3.52 5.83
C ARG A 2 21.23 -2.45 6.92
N ARG A 3 21.64 -2.79 8.15
CA ARG A 3 21.49 -1.92 9.32
C ARG A 3 22.51 -0.76 9.25
N PRO A 4 22.10 0.51 9.39
CA PRO A 4 23.04 1.62 9.52
C PRO A 4 23.91 1.46 10.78
N PRO A 5 25.19 1.87 10.75
CA PRO A 5 26.01 1.93 11.95
C PRO A 5 25.39 2.89 12.98
N LEU A 6 25.51 2.58 14.28
CA LEU A 6 25.16 3.53 15.35
C LEU A 6 26.24 4.62 15.33
N SER A 7 25.83 5.89 15.26
CA SER A 7 26.77 6.99 15.52
C SER A 7 27.17 6.96 16.99
N ASN A 8 28.40 7.41 17.30
CA ASN A 8 28.89 7.48 18.69
C ASN A 8 28.00 8.34 19.61
N ASN A 9 27.15 9.20 19.04
CA ASN A 9 26.24 10.09 19.78
C ASN A 9 24.76 9.67 19.71
N PHE A 10 24.43 8.47 19.21
CA PHE A 10 23.05 8.06 18.98
C PHE A 10 22.18 8.10 20.26
N ILE A 11 22.71 7.63 21.39
CA ILE A 11 21.99 7.65 22.67
C ILE A 11 21.68 9.09 23.07
N ALA A 12 22.66 9.99 23.02
CA ALA A 12 22.49 11.40 23.37
C ALA A 12 21.46 12.09 22.46
N THR A 13 21.51 11.84 21.15
CA THR A 13 20.52 12.40 20.21
C THR A 13 19.11 11.94 20.53
N MET A 14 18.92 10.64 20.80
CA MET A 14 17.59 10.11 21.12
C MET A 14 17.12 10.55 22.51
N ALA A 15 18.03 10.61 23.49
CA ALA A 15 17.75 11.12 24.82
C ALA A 15 17.22 12.56 24.77
N ASN A 16 17.88 13.44 24.03
CA ASN A 16 17.42 14.83 23.87
C ASN A 16 16.01 14.91 23.26
N ARG A 17 15.73 14.11 22.23
CA ARG A 17 14.39 14.08 21.62
C ARG A 17 13.32 13.60 22.61
N ILE A 18 13.59 12.51 23.32
CA ILE A 18 12.61 11.93 24.24
C ILE A 18 12.44 12.81 25.50
N THR A 19 13.49 13.44 25.98
CA THR A 19 13.42 14.39 27.12
C THR A 19 12.68 15.67 26.76
N ASN A 20 12.82 16.17 25.52
CA ASN A 20 12.02 17.29 25.03
C ASN A 20 10.52 16.98 24.97
N LEU A 21 10.14 15.70 24.85
CA LEU A 21 8.75 15.25 24.97
C LEU A 21 8.27 15.13 26.43
N GLY A 22 9.13 15.46 27.41
CA GLY A 22 8.77 15.50 28.82
C GLY A 22 9.18 14.26 29.62
N PHE A 23 9.99 13.35 29.07
CA PHE A 23 10.56 12.24 29.85
C PHE A 23 11.72 12.73 30.75
N PRO A 24 11.88 12.13 31.94
CA PRO A 24 13.02 12.39 32.82
C PRO A 24 14.37 12.08 32.15
N THR A 25 15.36 12.96 32.36
CA THR A 25 16.72 12.80 31.83
C THR A 25 17.44 11.60 32.43
N ASN A 26 17.16 11.27 33.70
CA ASN A 26 17.82 10.20 34.45
C ASN A 26 17.65 8.80 33.81
N ILE A 27 16.63 8.60 32.97
CA ILE A 27 16.41 7.37 32.18
C ILE A 27 17.60 7.09 31.25
N PHE A 28 18.31 8.13 30.81
CA PHE A 28 19.40 8.05 29.85
C PHE A 28 20.78 8.18 30.48
N ASP A 29 20.86 8.37 31.80
CA ASP A 29 22.12 8.44 32.52
C ASP A 29 22.85 7.10 32.49
N PHE A 30 24.15 7.13 32.24
CA PHE A 30 25.01 5.94 32.15
C PHE A 30 24.83 5.02 33.36
N GLN A 31 24.87 5.59 34.58
CA GLN A 31 24.74 4.81 35.80
C GLN A 31 23.38 4.12 35.90
N THR A 32 22.31 4.79 35.50
CA THR A 32 20.94 4.27 35.62
C THR A 32 20.73 3.05 34.74
N TYR A 33 21.02 3.13 33.43
CA TYR A 33 20.76 1.99 32.55
C TYR A 33 21.77 0.85 32.76
N VAL A 34 22.99 1.12 33.22
CA VAL A 34 23.97 0.09 33.59
C VAL A 34 23.50 -0.69 34.81
N LEU A 35 22.98 -0.01 35.84
CA LEU A 35 22.39 -0.68 37.01
C LEU A 35 21.15 -1.51 36.64
N SER A 36 20.40 -1.10 35.63
CA SER A 36 19.31 -1.90 35.05
C SER A 36 19.77 -3.00 34.09
N GLY A 37 21.08 -3.25 33.97
CA GLY A 37 21.66 -4.36 33.22
C GLY A 37 21.92 -4.09 31.73
N TYR A 38 21.95 -2.83 31.30
CA TYR A 38 22.23 -2.46 29.92
C TYR A 38 23.65 -1.91 29.75
N LEU A 39 24.34 -2.36 28.71
CA LEU A 39 25.53 -1.68 28.18
C LEU A 39 25.10 -0.73 27.06
N ASP A 40 25.90 0.29 26.74
CA ASP A 40 25.62 1.28 25.70
C ASP A 40 25.16 0.65 24.38
N LYS A 41 25.83 -0.42 23.94
CA LYS A 41 25.46 -1.14 22.70
C LYS A 41 24.04 -1.71 22.77
N ASN A 42 23.66 -2.27 23.91
CA ASN A 42 22.35 -2.89 24.13
C ASN A 42 21.27 -1.82 24.33
N PHE A 43 21.60 -0.74 25.03
CA PHE A 43 20.69 0.39 25.24
C PHE A 43 20.44 1.16 23.93
N ALA A 44 21.48 1.45 23.15
CA ALA A 44 21.35 2.04 21.83
C ALA A 44 20.52 1.15 20.89
N SER A 45 20.70 -0.18 20.96
CA SER A 45 19.85 -1.13 20.23
C SER A 45 18.39 -1.05 20.66
N LEU A 46 18.12 -0.83 21.95
CA LEU A 46 16.77 -0.63 22.50
C LEU A 46 16.13 0.62 21.89
N LEU A 47 16.83 1.75 21.98
CA LEU A 47 16.40 3.05 21.44
C LEU A 47 16.26 3.06 19.92
N ARG A 48 17.02 2.23 19.21
CA ARG A 48 16.97 2.13 17.75
C ARG A 48 15.59 1.71 17.21
N LEU A 49 14.74 1.08 18.02
CA LEU A 49 13.35 0.81 17.65
C LEU A 49 12.58 2.09 17.29
N LEU A 50 12.96 3.21 17.88
CA LEU A 50 12.34 4.50 17.69
C LEU A 50 12.95 5.29 16.52
N SER A 51 14.09 4.81 15.98
CA SER A 51 14.80 5.47 14.88
C SER A 51 13.97 5.69 13.61
N PRO A 52 12.99 4.85 13.23
CA PRO A 52 12.14 5.13 12.06
C PRO A 52 11.24 6.37 12.22
N TYR A 53 10.99 6.81 13.46
CA TYR A 53 10.12 7.95 13.76
C TYR A 53 10.97 9.23 13.87
N ASN A 54 11.36 9.75 12.70
CA ASN A 54 12.16 10.97 12.57
C ASN A 54 11.41 12.25 12.96
N ASP A 55 10.08 12.20 12.95
CA ASP A 55 9.18 13.29 13.32
C ASP A 55 8.82 13.16 14.80
N ASP A 56 8.95 14.24 15.56
CA ASP A 56 8.70 14.25 17.01
C ASP A 56 7.22 13.99 17.32
N GLN A 57 6.28 14.40 16.47
CA GLN A 57 4.86 14.07 16.66
C GLN A 57 4.60 12.57 16.54
N LYS A 58 5.31 11.90 15.63
CA LYS A 58 5.18 10.43 15.45
C LYS A 58 5.88 9.68 16.57
N LEU A 59 7.04 10.18 16.99
CA LEU A 59 7.73 9.65 18.15
C LEU A 59 6.83 9.73 19.39
N GLU A 60 6.18 10.87 19.60
CA GLU A 60 5.22 11.07 20.69
C GLU A 60 4.05 10.07 20.61
N LYS A 61 3.41 9.91 19.44
CA LYS A 61 2.33 8.92 19.23
C LYS A 61 2.77 7.50 19.62
N VAL A 62 4.00 7.11 19.31
CA VAL A 62 4.56 5.80 19.68
C VAL A 62 4.82 5.71 21.18
N LEU A 63 5.40 6.74 21.79
CA LEU A 63 5.68 6.76 23.24
C LEU A 63 4.39 6.80 24.08
N LEU A 64 3.32 7.43 23.58
CA LEU A 64 1.99 7.42 24.20
C LEU A 64 1.40 6.01 24.36
N LEU A 65 1.86 5.02 23.58
CA LEU A 65 1.49 3.62 23.82
C LEU A 65 1.88 3.15 25.21
N GLY A 66 2.98 3.66 25.78
CA GLY A 66 3.40 3.29 27.13
C GLY A 66 2.40 3.75 28.19
N VAL A 67 1.77 4.92 27.99
CA VAL A 67 0.67 5.40 28.83
C VAL A 67 -0.58 4.56 28.59
N LYS A 68 -0.97 4.36 27.32
CA LYS A 68 -2.17 3.61 26.94
C LYS A 68 -2.16 2.15 27.44
N LEU A 69 -0.98 1.54 27.45
CA LEU A 69 -0.77 0.15 27.90
C LEU A 69 -0.40 0.07 29.39
N ASN A 70 -0.48 1.18 30.14
CA ASN A 70 -0.24 1.26 31.57
C ASN A 70 1.17 0.82 32.01
N PHE A 71 2.20 1.08 31.19
CA PHE A 71 3.60 0.93 31.63
C PHE A 71 4.02 2.05 32.57
N PHE A 72 3.47 3.25 32.38
CA PHE A 72 3.72 4.43 33.20
C PHE A 72 2.53 5.40 33.09
N ASN A 73 2.30 6.20 34.14
CA ASN A 73 1.11 7.07 34.22
C ASN A 73 1.18 8.28 33.28
N SER A 74 2.37 8.82 33.06
CA SER A 74 2.64 9.98 32.21
C SER A 74 4.11 10.01 31.83
N PHE A 75 4.49 10.81 30.84
CA PHE A 75 5.90 10.97 30.44
C PHE A 75 6.77 11.50 31.59
N ALA A 76 6.31 12.56 32.26
CA ALA A 76 7.06 13.21 33.35
C ALA A 76 7.31 12.30 34.56
N ASN A 77 6.40 11.38 34.85
CA ASN A 77 6.51 10.47 36.00
C ASN A 77 7.10 9.10 35.63
N CYS A 78 7.53 8.91 34.38
CA CYS A 78 8.05 7.64 33.90
C CYS A 78 9.36 7.27 34.61
N GLN A 79 9.38 6.12 35.29
CA GLN A 79 10.57 5.60 35.92
C GLN A 79 11.46 4.85 34.92
N PRO A 80 12.80 4.82 35.13
CA PRO A 80 13.71 4.13 34.21
C PRO A 80 13.32 2.68 33.92
N ASN A 81 12.97 1.90 34.95
CA ASN A 81 12.59 0.49 34.79
C ASN A 81 11.28 0.32 34.00
N GLU A 82 10.31 1.23 34.18
CA GLU A 82 9.07 1.25 33.41
C GLU A 82 9.36 1.52 31.94
N PHE A 83 10.18 2.52 31.66
CA PHE A 83 10.60 2.86 30.29
C PHE A 83 11.30 1.68 29.61
N TYR A 84 12.26 1.04 30.29
CA TYR A 84 12.98 -0.09 29.72
C TYR A 84 12.07 -1.31 29.47
N THR A 85 11.09 -1.53 30.35
CA THR A 85 10.11 -2.62 30.20
C THR A 85 9.18 -2.33 29.02
N PHE A 86 8.70 -1.10 28.88
CA PHE A 86 7.94 -0.66 27.71
C PHE A 86 8.73 -0.85 26.41
N MET A 87 9.97 -0.41 26.38
CA MET A 87 10.83 -0.54 25.20
C MET A 87 11.12 -2.01 24.84
N LYS A 88 11.24 -2.90 25.83
CA LYS A 88 11.28 -4.35 25.61
C LYS A 88 9.96 -4.87 25.06
N HIS A 89 8.82 -4.42 25.59
CA HIS A 89 7.50 -4.78 25.10
C HIS A 89 7.30 -4.43 23.62
N LEU A 90 7.79 -3.27 23.16
CA LEU A 90 7.72 -2.88 21.75
C LEU A 90 8.41 -3.88 20.80
N ARG A 91 9.34 -4.71 21.29
CA ARG A 91 9.99 -5.78 20.48
C ARG A 91 9.15 -7.05 20.37
N THR A 92 8.19 -7.24 21.27
CA THR A 92 7.34 -8.42 21.27
C THR A 92 6.38 -8.40 20.08
N PRO A 93 5.83 -9.55 19.65
CA PRO A 93 4.80 -9.59 18.61
C PRO A 93 3.59 -8.70 18.94
N ALA A 94 3.19 -8.62 20.21
CA ALA A 94 2.10 -7.77 20.67
C ALA A 94 2.43 -6.28 20.48
N GLY A 95 3.60 -5.83 20.95
CA GLY A 95 4.06 -4.45 20.78
C GLY A 95 4.23 -4.07 19.31
N GLN A 96 4.77 -4.98 18.48
CA GLN A 96 4.85 -4.79 17.02
C GLN A 96 3.47 -4.71 16.38
N GLY A 97 2.46 -5.40 16.92
CA GLY A 97 1.06 -5.27 16.52
C GLY A 97 0.53 -3.85 16.75
N GLU A 98 0.78 -3.26 17.91
CA GLU A 98 0.38 -1.87 18.20
C GLU A 98 1.10 -0.85 17.30
N LEU A 99 2.41 -1.02 17.06
CA LEU A 99 3.16 -0.18 16.12
C LEU A 99 2.59 -0.26 14.69
N LYS A 100 2.17 -1.45 14.25
CA LYS A 100 1.51 -1.62 12.95
C LYS A 100 0.18 -0.87 12.89
N LYS A 101 -0.61 -0.88 13.96
CA LYS A 101 -1.87 -0.12 14.01
C LYS A 101 -1.64 1.37 13.83
N ILE A 102 -0.63 1.94 14.52
CA ILE A 102 -0.22 3.35 14.33
C ILE A 102 0.17 3.59 12.86
N ALA A 103 1.02 2.74 12.28
CA ALA A 103 1.45 2.90 10.89
C ALA A 103 0.30 2.82 9.88
N VAL A 104 -0.70 1.96 10.13
CA VAL A 104 -1.92 1.88 9.30
C VAL A 104 -2.74 3.15 9.44
N GLN A 105 -2.94 3.63 10.67
CA GLN A 105 -3.67 4.87 10.92
C GLN A 105 -2.99 6.07 10.24
N GLU A 106 -1.67 6.20 10.33
CA GLU A 106 -0.92 7.26 9.63
C GLU A 106 -1.10 7.20 8.10
N ARG A 107 -1.14 6.00 7.52
CA ARG A 107 -1.39 5.83 6.09
C ARG A 107 -2.80 6.26 5.71
N LEU A 108 -3.78 5.97 6.55
CA LEU A 108 -5.17 6.41 6.35
C LEU A 108 -5.29 7.93 6.48
N GLU A 109 -4.69 8.53 7.51
CA GLU A 109 -4.62 9.99 7.70
C GLU A 109 -4.02 10.69 6.48
N LYS A 110 -2.90 10.18 5.96
CA LYS A 110 -2.27 10.72 4.75
C LYS A 110 -3.15 10.60 3.51
N ARG A 111 -3.83 9.47 3.33
CA ARG A 111 -4.76 9.27 2.19
C ARG A 111 -5.97 10.18 2.29
N ALA A 112 -6.49 10.37 3.49
CA ALA A 112 -7.63 11.24 3.75
C ALA A 112 -7.26 12.69 3.44
N ALA A 113 -6.14 13.16 4.01
CA ALA A 113 -5.62 14.50 3.75
C ALA A 113 -5.37 14.76 2.26
N ALA A 114 -4.82 13.78 1.52
CA ALA A 114 -4.59 13.90 0.08
C ALA A 114 -5.89 14.08 -0.73
N ARG A 115 -7.03 13.62 -0.21
CA ARG A 115 -8.35 13.76 -0.84
C ARG A 115 -9.19 14.89 -0.24
N GLY A 116 -8.62 15.68 0.69
CA GLY A 116 -9.35 16.74 1.40
C GLY A 116 -10.39 16.23 2.41
N PHE A 117 -10.33 14.94 2.79
CA PHE A 117 -11.23 14.33 3.75
C PHE A 117 -10.54 14.10 5.10
N THR A 118 -11.33 14.01 6.15
CA THR A 118 -10.93 13.42 7.43
C THR A 118 -10.94 11.89 7.32
N VAL A 119 -10.22 11.21 8.23
CA VAL A 119 -10.21 9.73 8.28
C VAL A 119 -11.63 9.16 8.43
N HIS A 120 -12.47 9.85 9.20
CA HIS A 120 -13.85 9.42 9.43
C HIS A 120 -14.68 9.51 8.16
N GLU A 121 -14.54 10.60 7.39
CA GLU A 121 -15.19 10.76 6.08
C GLU A 121 -14.66 9.74 5.07
N MET A 122 -13.36 9.43 5.08
CA MET A 122 -12.82 8.34 4.26
C MET A 122 -13.43 6.98 4.60
N ALA A 123 -13.71 6.71 5.87
CA ALA A 123 -14.39 5.48 6.27
C ALA A 123 -15.83 5.43 5.73
N TYR A 124 -16.56 6.55 5.76
CA TYR A 124 -17.89 6.64 5.16
C TYR A 124 -17.86 6.48 3.64
N VAL A 125 -16.89 7.10 2.96
CA VAL A 125 -16.68 6.92 1.51
C VAL A 125 -16.38 5.46 1.19
N ALA A 126 -15.47 4.83 1.94
CA ALA A 126 -15.16 3.41 1.75
C ALA A 126 -16.40 2.52 1.97
N LEU A 127 -17.21 2.80 3.00
CA LEU A 127 -18.46 2.08 3.25
C LEU A 127 -19.50 2.29 2.12
N ALA A 128 -19.56 3.49 1.54
CA ALA A 128 -20.41 3.78 0.40
C ALA A 128 -19.90 3.16 -0.92
N GLU A 129 -18.60 2.93 -1.05
CA GLU A 129 -17.96 2.28 -2.20
C GLU A 129 -18.10 0.74 -2.18
N ILE A 130 -18.30 0.11 -1.01
CA ILE A 130 -18.48 -1.35 -0.89
C ILE A 130 -19.63 -1.88 -1.77
N PRO A 131 -20.86 -1.33 -1.70
CA PRO A 131 -21.96 -1.74 -2.57
C PRO A 131 -21.66 -1.57 -4.06
N VAL A 132 -20.93 -0.50 -4.43
CA VAL A 132 -20.58 -0.22 -5.83
C VAL A 132 -19.57 -1.25 -6.34
N SER A 133 -18.57 -1.60 -5.52
CA SER A 133 -17.59 -2.62 -5.88
C SER A 133 -18.19 -4.03 -5.98
N ASP A 134 -19.14 -4.35 -5.10
CA ASP A 134 -19.84 -5.64 -5.12
C ASP A 134 -20.84 -5.74 -6.28
N PHE A 135 -21.36 -4.62 -6.79
CA PHE A 135 -22.13 -4.58 -8.04
C PHE A 135 -21.25 -4.70 -9.30
N LEU A 136 -20.04 -4.15 -9.27
CA LEU A 136 -19.14 -4.16 -10.43
C LEU A 136 -18.43 -5.50 -10.62
N LYS A 137 -18.09 -6.22 -9.55
CA LYS A 137 -17.42 -7.54 -9.63
C LYS A 137 -18.19 -8.57 -10.48
N PRO A 138 -19.51 -8.80 -10.30
CA PRO A 138 -20.28 -9.69 -11.15
C PRO A 138 -20.31 -9.22 -12.61
N LYS A 139 -20.41 -7.91 -12.84
CA LYS A 139 -20.46 -7.33 -14.19
C LYS A 139 -19.14 -7.55 -14.95
N HIS A 140 -18.00 -7.42 -14.28
CA HIS A 140 -16.69 -7.72 -14.86
C HIS A 140 -16.48 -9.22 -15.10
N GLU A 141 -16.96 -10.06 -14.18
CA GLU A 141 -16.89 -11.52 -14.33
C GLU A 141 -17.77 -12.03 -15.49
N ILE A 142 -18.98 -11.49 -15.66
CA ILE A 142 -19.86 -11.80 -16.79
C ILE A 142 -19.23 -11.35 -18.12
N ARG A 143 -18.64 -10.15 -18.17
CA ARG A 143 -17.92 -9.67 -19.35
C ARG A 143 -16.72 -10.54 -19.71
N ARG A 144 -15.95 -10.98 -18.70
CA ARG A 144 -14.82 -11.90 -18.89
C ARG A 144 -15.28 -13.23 -19.48
N LYS A 145 -16.31 -13.85 -18.89
CA LYS A 145 -16.88 -15.13 -19.37
C LYS A 145 -17.42 -15.03 -20.80
N LEU A 146 -18.08 -13.92 -21.14
CA LEU A 146 -18.60 -13.71 -22.49
C LEU A 146 -17.45 -13.60 -23.51
N CYS A 147 -16.37 -12.90 -23.18
CA CYS A 147 -15.19 -12.84 -24.05
C CYS A 147 -14.52 -14.21 -24.20
N GLU A 148 -14.41 -14.99 -23.12
CA GLU A 148 -13.87 -16.37 -23.16
C GLU A 148 -14.73 -17.30 -24.03
N GLU A 149 -16.06 -17.21 -23.95
CA GLU A 149 -16.98 -17.98 -24.80
C GLU A 149 -16.85 -17.61 -26.28
N ILE A 150 -16.80 -16.32 -26.61
CA ILE A 150 -16.63 -15.84 -27.99
C ILE A 150 -15.31 -16.36 -28.58
N ILE A 151 -14.22 -16.32 -27.81
CA ILE A 151 -12.91 -16.82 -28.23
C ILE A 151 -12.95 -18.34 -28.44
N ALA A 152 -13.55 -19.09 -27.52
CA ALA A 152 -13.66 -20.54 -27.62
C ALA A 152 -14.51 -20.97 -28.84
N GLU A 153 -15.60 -20.25 -29.12
CA GLU A 153 -16.45 -20.51 -30.28
C GLU A 153 -15.72 -20.21 -31.59
N TYR A 154 -14.98 -19.11 -31.65
CA TYR A 154 -14.15 -18.77 -32.80
C TYR A 154 -13.08 -19.85 -33.07
N GLN A 155 -12.36 -20.31 -32.04
CA GLN A 155 -11.37 -21.39 -32.16
C GLN A 155 -11.99 -22.71 -32.62
N LYS A 156 -13.18 -23.06 -32.09
CA LYS A 156 -13.92 -24.26 -32.49
C LYS A 156 -14.36 -24.19 -33.96
N ASN A 157 -14.77 -23.03 -34.44
CA ASN A 157 -15.15 -22.83 -35.83
C ASN A 157 -13.95 -22.90 -36.77
N GLN A 158 -12.79 -22.35 -36.38
CA GLN A 158 -11.54 -22.51 -37.13
C GLN A 158 -11.10 -23.98 -37.24
N LEU A 159 -11.20 -24.75 -36.16
CA LEU A 159 -10.93 -26.19 -36.17
C LEU A 159 -11.86 -26.98 -37.09
N LYS A 160 -13.16 -26.63 -37.12
CA LYS A 160 -14.13 -27.25 -38.05
C LYS A 160 -13.84 -26.92 -39.51
N ILE A 161 -13.44 -25.68 -39.80
CA ILE A 161 -13.07 -25.27 -41.16
C ILE A 161 -11.80 -26.00 -41.61
N ALA A 162 -10.81 -26.15 -40.72
CA ALA A 162 -9.59 -26.91 -41.00
C ALA A 162 -9.86 -28.42 -41.23
N GLN A 163 -10.82 -29.01 -40.52
CA GLN A 163 -11.22 -30.42 -40.74
C GLN A 163 -11.99 -30.62 -42.05
N LEU A 164 -12.75 -29.62 -42.51
CA LEU A 164 -13.48 -29.68 -43.78
C LEU A 164 -12.55 -29.53 -45.01
N ALA A 165 -11.34 -29.00 -44.81
CA ALA A 165 -10.36 -28.75 -45.85
C ALA A 165 -9.48 -29.97 -46.21
N HIS A 166 -9.72 -31.15 -45.64
CA HIS A 166 -9.09 -32.40 -46.06
C HIS A 166 -10.03 -33.21 -46.97
N PRO A 167 -9.94 -33.07 -48.31
CA PRO A 167 -10.63 -33.97 -49.21
C PRO A 167 -9.92 -35.33 -49.24
N THR A 168 -10.70 -36.38 -49.05
CA THR A 168 -10.35 -37.77 -49.38
C THR A 168 -10.01 -37.83 -50.87
N LEU A 169 -8.73 -37.88 -51.22
CA LEU A 169 -8.29 -38.11 -52.60
C LEU A 169 -8.45 -39.60 -52.92
N ASP A 170 -9.59 -39.94 -53.50
CA ASP A 170 -9.79 -41.19 -54.24
C ASP A 170 -9.15 -40.99 -55.63
N CYS A 171 -8.03 -41.66 -55.87
CA CYS A 171 -7.28 -41.54 -57.11
C CYS A 171 -7.91 -42.41 -58.20
N ALA A 172 -8.54 -41.79 -59.19
CA ALA A 172 -8.85 -42.43 -60.47
C ALA A 172 -8.30 -41.57 -61.63
N GLU A 173 -7.58 -42.26 -62.51
CA GLU A 173 -6.73 -41.76 -63.60
C GLU A 173 -7.46 -40.93 -64.67
N GLY A 174 -6.74 -40.00 -65.30
CA GLY A 174 -7.17 -39.33 -66.54
C GLY A 174 -6.31 -38.15 -66.95
N ASP A 175 -5.41 -38.38 -67.92
CA ASP A 175 -4.47 -37.44 -68.55
C ASP A 175 -5.00 -36.04 -68.92
N ARG A 176 -4.19 -34.99 -68.67
CA ARG A 176 -3.48 -34.19 -69.70
C ARG A 176 -2.85 -32.89 -69.14
N SER A 177 -1.59 -32.70 -69.52
CA SER A 177 -0.70 -31.54 -69.43
C SER A 177 -1.29 -30.14 -69.25
N GLY A 178 -0.64 -29.34 -68.37
CA GLY A 178 -0.79 -27.89 -68.33
C GLY A 178 -0.15 -27.18 -67.12
N THR A 179 1.18 -27.17 -67.05
CA THR A 179 2.10 -26.11 -66.58
C THR A 179 1.65 -25.01 -65.58
N LEU A 180 2.35 -25.00 -64.42
CA LEU A 180 2.82 -23.85 -63.58
C LEU A 180 1.82 -22.80 -63.06
N ALA A 181 1.67 -22.71 -61.73
CA ALA A 181 2.52 -21.89 -60.86
C ALA A 181 1.83 -21.64 -59.51
N VAL A 182 2.57 -21.91 -58.44
CA VAL A 182 2.23 -21.66 -57.04
C VAL A 182 2.42 -20.17 -56.74
N GLU A 183 1.39 -19.49 -56.24
CA GLU A 183 1.56 -18.36 -55.31
C GLU A 183 0.43 -18.38 -54.27
N GLU A 184 0.75 -18.93 -53.09
CA GLU A 184 -0.02 -18.78 -51.87
C GLU A 184 0.55 -17.57 -51.11
N ASN A 185 -0.14 -16.43 -51.18
CA ASN A 185 0.11 -15.28 -50.31
C ASN A 185 -0.97 -15.26 -49.23
N VAL A 186 -0.72 -15.96 -48.12
CA VAL A 186 -1.46 -15.78 -46.86
C VAL A 186 -0.52 -15.08 -45.88
N GLN A 187 -0.64 -13.76 -45.81
CA GLN A 187 0.07 -12.96 -44.81
C GLN A 187 -0.93 -12.47 -43.76
N GLY A 188 -0.85 -13.09 -42.59
CA GLY A 188 -0.92 -12.42 -41.29
C GLY A 188 -2.27 -11.83 -40.87
N SER A 189 -3.07 -12.69 -40.23
CA SER A 189 -4.17 -12.35 -39.34
C SER A 189 -3.81 -11.20 -38.38
N GLY A 190 -4.61 -10.13 -38.43
CA GLY A 190 -4.54 -9.01 -37.49
C GLY A 190 -4.70 -9.50 -36.05
N VAL A 191 -3.72 -9.16 -35.23
CA VAL A 191 -3.74 -9.27 -33.78
C VAL A 191 -4.80 -8.29 -33.27
N LEU A 192 -5.90 -8.80 -32.71
CA LEU A 192 -6.79 -8.00 -31.89
C LEU A 192 -6.11 -7.82 -30.54
N ASP A 193 -5.33 -6.76 -30.44
CA ASP A 193 -4.84 -6.23 -29.17
C ASP A 193 -6.06 -5.77 -28.35
N CYS A 194 -6.42 -6.56 -27.34
CA CYS A 194 -7.21 -6.05 -26.23
C CYS A 194 -6.30 -5.17 -25.37
N ALA A 195 -6.02 -3.97 -25.87
CA ALA A 195 -5.33 -2.93 -25.11
C ALA A 195 -6.13 -2.64 -23.83
N GLU A 196 -5.44 -2.73 -22.69
CA GLU A 196 -5.89 -2.23 -21.40
C GLU A 196 -5.94 -0.69 -21.47
N ASP A 197 -7.07 -0.12 -21.88
CA ASP A 197 -7.34 1.29 -21.62
C ASP A 197 -7.84 1.45 -20.19
N ASP A 198 -6.85 1.59 -19.31
CA ASP A 198 -6.97 2.06 -17.94
C ASP A 198 -7.30 3.56 -17.96
N GLN A 199 -8.57 3.90 -18.23
CA GLN A 199 -9.13 5.22 -17.92
C GLN A 199 -10.10 5.08 -16.76
N SER A 200 -9.53 4.90 -15.57
CA SER A 200 -10.16 5.31 -14.32
C SER A 200 -10.55 6.79 -14.45
N GLY A 201 -11.85 7.02 -14.66
CA GLY A 201 -12.44 8.34 -14.83
C GLY A 201 -11.97 9.30 -13.74
N THR A 202 -11.16 10.28 -14.16
CA THR A 202 -10.88 11.47 -13.38
C THR A 202 -12.15 12.32 -13.46
N LEU A 203 -12.93 12.37 -12.38
CA LEU A 203 -13.98 13.38 -12.24
C LEU A 203 -13.28 14.73 -12.07
N ALA A 204 -13.06 15.41 -13.19
CA ALA A 204 -12.74 16.82 -13.22
C ALA A 204 -13.94 17.58 -12.65
N VAL A 205 -13.81 18.03 -11.40
CA VAL A 205 -14.73 19.02 -10.83
C VAL A 205 -14.43 20.33 -11.54
N GLU A 206 -15.34 20.71 -12.42
CA GLU A 206 -15.38 21.97 -13.13
C GLU A 206 -15.31 23.12 -12.11
N LYS A 207 -14.27 23.97 -12.23
CA LYS A 207 -14.19 25.24 -11.51
C LYS A 207 -15.31 26.14 -12.04
N VAL A 208 -16.40 26.26 -11.29
CA VAL A 208 -17.36 27.35 -11.49
C VAL A 208 -16.67 28.65 -11.10
N GLN A 209 -16.35 29.44 -12.12
CA GLN A 209 -15.93 30.82 -12.00
C GLN A 209 -17.19 31.67 -11.81
N GLY A 210 -17.53 31.98 -10.56
CA GLY A 210 -18.62 32.87 -10.17
C GLY A 210 -18.06 33.99 -9.30
N GLY A 211 -18.16 35.22 -9.79
CA GLY A 211 -17.44 36.38 -9.27
C GLY A 211 -18.11 37.10 -8.10
N GLY A 212 -17.38 38.12 -7.62
CA GLY A 212 -17.94 39.33 -6.99
C GLY A 212 -18.25 39.21 -5.50
N GLY A 213 -17.53 39.99 -4.69
CA GLY A 213 -17.79 40.15 -3.26
C GLY A 213 -19.14 40.78 -2.92
N PRO A 214 -19.37 41.07 -1.63
CA PRO A 214 -18.95 42.39 -1.18
C PRO A 214 -18.24 42.43 0.18
N ASP A 215 -17.44 43.48 0.32
CA ASP A 215 -16.87 43.99 1.56
C ASP A 215 -17.95 44.19 2.63
N TYR A 216 -17.65 43.74 3.86
CA TYR A 216 -18.28 44.29 5.06
C TYR A 216 -17.18 44.83 5.97
N THR A 217 -17.05 46.15 5.94
CA THR A 217 -16.41 47.00 6.94
C THR A 217 -17.44 47.43 7.99
N GLY A 218 -17.02 47.50 9.26
CA GLY A 218 -17.72 48.15 10.38
C GLY A 218 -18.73 47.24 11.10
N VAL A 219 -18.72 47.11 12.43
CA VAL A 219 -18.43 48.07 13.52
C VAL A 219 -17.71 47.38 14.67
#